data_AF-A0A6N7L3S6-F1
#
_entry.id   AF-A0A6N7L3S6-F1
#
_cell.length_a   1.000
_cell.length_b   1.000
_cell.length_c   1.000
_cell.angle_alpha   90.00
_cell.angle_beta   90.00
_cell.angle_gamma   90.00
#
_symmetry.space_group_name_H-M   'P 1'
#
loop_
_entity.id
_entity.type
_entity.pdbx_description
1 polymer ?
#
loop_
_entity_poly.entity_id
_entity_poly.type
_entity_poly.pdbx_seq_one_letter_code
_entity_poly.pdbx_strand_id
1 'polypeptide(L)'
;MVIEVSDPGPLPVDLETALAARAEGAWSQEAALWLLTGDGGMWLPRLEDGDFVKWIGDDQAMAYVDWPKVWEVLDEMPDPDDPDTLREGTTTSQLMVLRIAGALDFNGCPAVLAHQLPGLTEHDTRRVLHAMAWSARGRSYAQTLGVLTA
;
A
#
# COMPACT_ATOMS: atom_id res chain seq x y z
N MET A 1 -40.32 -16.27 28.21
CA MET A 1 -39.35 -16.53 27.12
C MET A 1 -38.47 -15.30 27.02
N VAL A 2 -37.28 -15.34 27.62
CA VAL A 2 -36.32 -14.24 27.55
C VAL A 2 -35.56 -14.45 26.24
N ILE A 3 -35.68 -13.50 25.32
CA ILE A 3 -34.87 -13.49 24.10
C ILE A 3 -33.54 -12.91 24.54
N GLU A 4 -32.53 -13.76 24.71
CA GLU A 4 -31.13 -13.30 24.77
C GLU A 4 -30.84 -12.65 23.42
N VAL A 5 -30.77 -11.33 23.40
CA VAL A 5 -30.19 -10.59 22.29
C VAL A 5 -28.70 -10.84 22.43
N SER A 6 -28.18 -11.85 21.72
CA SER A 6 -26.75 -11.99 21.50
C SER A 6 -26.27 -10.67 20.95
N ASP A 7 -25.43 -9.99 21.71
CA ASP A 7 -24.73 -8.80 21.26
C ASP A 7 -24.01 -9.20 19.96
N PRO A 8 -24.38 -8.66 18.78
CA PRO A 8 -23.65 -8.96 17.58
C PRO A 8 -22.24 -8.45 17.86
N GLY A 9 -21.28 -9.36 17.94
CA GLY A 9 -19.87 -8.98 18.10
C GLY A 9 -19.51 -7.88 17.10
N PRO A 10 -18.49 -7.06 17.41
CA PRO A 10 -18.14 -5.91 16.58
C PRO A 10 -18.08 -6.33 15.11
N LEU A 11 -18.69 -5.51 14.24
CA LEU A 11 -18.64 -5.72 12.80
C LEU A 11 -17.17 -5.87 12.38
N PRO A 12 -16.85 -6.79 11.46
CA PRO A 12 -15.49 -6.93 10.96
C PRO A 12 -15.02 -5.58 10.41
N VAL A 13 -13.88 -5.13 10.90
CA VAL A 13 -13.23 -3.89 10.44
C VAL A 13 -12.77 -4.12 9.01
N ASP A 14 -12.99 -3.14 8.11
CA ASP A 14 -12.50 -3.25 6.75
C ASP A 14 -10.96 -3.17 6.72
N LEU A 15 -10.36 -3.76 5.69
CA LEU A 15 -8.91 -3.86 5.57
C LEU A 15 -8.20 -2.49 5.60
N GLU A 16 -8.78 -1.47 4.95
CA GLU A 16 -8.16 -0.14 4.92
C GLU A 16 -8.10 0.44 6.33
N THR A 17 -9.20 0.35 7.09
CA THR A 17 -9.25 0.80 8.48
C THR A 17 -8.26 0.03 9.37
N ALA A 18 -8.17 -1.29 9.21
CA ALA A 18 -7.25 -2.12 10.01
C ALA A 18 -5.77 -1.85 9.68
N LEU A 19 -5.44 -1.56 8.42
CA LEU A 19 -4.11 -1.11 8.02
C LEU A 19 -3.82 0.31 8.52
N ALA A 20 -4.80 1.21 8.49
CA ALA A 20 -4.67 2.58 8.99
C ALA A 20 -4.40 2.61 10.50
N ALA A 21 -5.10 1.77 11.27
CA ALA A 21 -4.88 1.63 12.71
C ALA A 21 -3.46 1.17 13.05
N ARG A 22 -2.86 0.29 12.22
CA ARG A 22 -1.45 -0.10 12.37
C ARG A 22 -0.51 1.05 12.00
N ALA A 23 -0.78 1.74 10.89
CA ALA A 23 0.11 2.74 10.33
C ALA A 23 0.16 4.05 11.15
N GLU A 24 -0.83 4.29 12.01
CA GLU A 24 -0.97 5.53 12.77
C GLU A 24 0.32 5.91 13.53
N GLY A 25 0.85 7.10 13.22
CA GLY A 25 2.06 7.62 13.85
C GLY A 25 3.36 7.13 13.24
N ALA A 26 3.31 6.22 12.26
CA ALA A 26 4.45 5.74 11.50
C ALA A 26 4.41 6.29 10.07
N TRP A 27 4.99 7.48 9.84
CA TRP A 27 4.89 8.21 8.57
C TRP A 27 5.19 7.39 7.31
N SER A 28 6.16 6.47 7.36
CA SER A 28 6.48 5.61 6.22
C SER A 28 5.35 4.63 5.89
N GLN A 29 4.70 4.06 6.91
CA GLN A 29 3.57 3.16 6.75
C GLN A 29 2.32 3.91 6.31
N GLU A 30 2.08 5.10 6.87
CA GLU A 30 0.99 5.99 6.43
C GLU A 30 1.13 6.37 4.95
N ALA A 31 2.36 6.71 4.53
CA ALA A 31 2.64 7.05 3.13
C ALA A 31 2.48 5.84 2.20
N ALA A 32 2.89 4.64 2.64
CA ALA A 32 2.68 3.41 1.90
C ALA A 32 1.18 3.10 1.72
N LEU A 33 0.40 3.17 2.80
CA LEU A 33 -1.04 2.97 2.76
C LEU A 33 -1.72 3.99 1.84
N TRP A 34 -1.30 5.26 1.88
CA TRP A 34 -1.81 6.29 0.98
C TRP A 34 -1.50 5.99 -0.50
N LEU A 35 -0.35 5.38 -0.81
CA LEU A 35 -0.06 4.92 -2.18
C LEU A 35 -0.97 3.76 -2.61
N LEU A 36 -1.23 2.80 -1.72
CA LEU A 36 -2.07 1.62 -2.00
C LEU A 36 -3.55 1.96 -2.18
N THR A 37 -4.03 2.96 -1.45
CA THR A 37 -5.44 3.41 -1.46
C THR A 37 -5.73 4.42 -2.57
N GLY A 38 -4.73 5.15 -3.07
CA GLY A 38 -4.94 6.11 -4.16
C GLY A 38 -5.22 5.45 -5.53
N ASP A 39 -5.81 6.24 -6.45
CA ASP A 39 -6.32 5.79 -7.77
C ASP A 39 -7.35 4.64 -7.70
N GLY A 40 -8.28 4.74 -6.76
CA GLY A 40 -9.43 3.83 -6.66
C GLY A 40 -9.19 2.56 -5.84
N GLY A 41 -8.08 2.50 -5.09
CA GLY A 41 -7.87 1.46 -4.08
C GLY A 41 -7.69 0.04 -4.63
N MET A 42 -7.31 -0.11 -5.91
CA MET A 42 -7.26 -1.41 -6.57
C MET A 42 -6.32 -2.43 -5.89
N TRP A 43 -5.34 -1.97 -5.12
CA TRP A 43 -4.35 -2.85 -4.49
C TRP A 43 -4.88 -3.55 -3.25
N LEU A 44 -5.73 -2.91 -2.43
CA LEU A 44 -6.21 -3.52 -1.21
C LEU A 44 -7.01 -4.80 -1.45
N PRO A 45 -8.03 -4.82 -2.35
CA PRO A 45 -8.74 -6.05 -2.67
C PRO A 45 -7.82 -7.14 -3.25
N ARG A 46 -6.84 -6.77 -4.07
CA ARG A 46 -5.90 -7.74 -4.66
C ARG A 46 -4.95 -8.34 -3.63
N LEU A 47 -4.51 -7.54 -2.66
CA LEU A 47 -3.67 -8.00 -1.55
C LEU A 47 -4.46 -8.93 -0.63
N GLU A 48 -5.74 -8.63 -0.41
CA GLU A 48 -6.66 -9.45 0.38
C GLU A 48 -6.97 -10.78 -0.32
N ASP A 49 -7.43 -10.73 -1.59
CA ASP A 49 -7.75 -11.91 -2.41
C ASP A 49 -6.53 -12.81 -2.63
N GLY A 50 -5.32 -12.22 -2.68
CA GLY A 50 -4.06 -12.91 -2.82
C GLY A 50 -3.50 -13.51 -1.54
N ASP A 51 -4.21 -13.40 -0.41
CA ASP A 51 -3.77 -13.89 0.91
C ASP A 51 -2.41 -13.29 1.32
N PHE A 52 -2.19 -12.02 0.98
CA PHE A 52 -0.98 -11.27 1.36
C PHE A 52 -1.19 -10.44 2.63
N VAL A 53 -2.37 -10.51 3.24
CA VAL A 53 -2.72 -9.74 4.44
C VAL A 53 -2.77 -10.67 5.63
N LYS A 54 -2.14 -10.25 6.73
CA LYS A 54 -2.21 -10.93 8.02
C LYS A 54 -2.93 -10.04 9.03
N TRP A 55 -4.02 -10.58 9.57
CA TRP A 55 -4.80 -9.95 10.62
C TRP A 55 -4.16 -10.21 11.99
N ILE A 56 -4.19 -9.21 12.87
CA ILE A 56 -3.62 -9.24 14.22
C ILE A 56 -4.77 -9.02 15.23
N GLY A 57 -4.79 -9.83 16.27
CA GLY A 57 -5.77 -9.74 17.36
C GLY A 57 -7.02 -10.58 17.10
N ASP A 58 -7.68 -10.99 18.19
CA ASP A 58 -8.91 -11.81 18.13
C ASP A 58 -10.10 -11.03 17.52
N ASP A 59 -10.04 -9.69 17.61
CA ASP A 59 -11.02 -8.76 17.03
C ASP A 59 -10.64 -8.29 15.62
N GLN A 60 -9.49 -8.72 15.09
CA GLN A 60 -8.96 -8.31 13.79
C GLN A 60 -8.88 -6.79 13.62
N ALA A 61 -8.70 -6.04 14.71
CA ALA A 61 -8.67 -4.58 14.67
C ALA A 61 -7.44 -4.02 13.93
N MET A 62 -6.42 -4.84 13.69
CA MET A 62 -5.20 -4.46 12.98
C MET A 62 -4.86 -5.48 11.90
N ALA A 63 -4.26 -5.00 10.81
CA ALA A 63 -3.75 -5.85 9.74
C ALA A 63 -2.37 -5.39 9.29
N TYR A 64 -1.62 -6.26 8.61
CA TYR A 64 -0.42 -5.88 7.88
C TYR A 64 -0.26 -6.67 6.59
N VAL A 65 0.46 -6.09 5.64
CA VAL A 65 0.82 -6.75 4.38
C VAL A 65 2.10 -7.58 4.61
N ASP A 66 2.06 -8.84 4.21
CA ASP A 66 3.20 -9.77 4.24
C ASP A 66 4.14 -9.49 3.05
N TRP A 67 4.86 -8.37 3.13
CA TRP A 67 5.75 -7.92 2.06
C TRP A 67 6.78 -8.95 1.60
N PRO A 68 7.40 -9.78 2.47
CA PRO A 68 8.22 -10.91 2.03
C PRO A 68 7.53 -11.80 0.99
N LYS A 69 6.29 -12.22 1.26
CA LYS A 69 5.49 -13.04 0.33
C LYS A 69 5.13 -12.27 -0.95
N VAL A 70 4.84 -10.98 -0.83
CA VAL A 70 4.58 -10.10 -2.00
C VAL A 70 5.83 -9.99 -2.88
N TRP A 71 7.02 -9.84 -2.30
CA TRP A 71 8.27 -9.76 -3.07
C TRP A 71 8.64 -11.07 -3.74
N GLU A 72 8.46 -12.22 -3.07
CA GLU A 72 8.65 -13.52 -3.70
C GLU A 72 7.84 -13.63 -5.00
N VAL A 73 6.56 -13.24 -4.96
CA VAL A 73 5.71 -13.22 -6.15
C VAL A 73 6.18 -12.19 -7.18
N LEU A 74 6.58 -10.98 -6.75
CA LEU A 74 7.04 -9.92 -7.67
C LEU A 74 8.40 -10.20 -8.30
N ASP A 75 9.26 -11.01 -7.67
CA ASP A 75 10.56 -11.45 -8.19
C ASP A 75 10.39 -12.61 -9.19
N GLU A 76 9.35 -13.43 -9.00
CA GLU A 76 8.96 -14.48 -9.95
C GLU A 76 8.24 -13.94 -11.19
N MET A 77 7.77 -12.68 -11.17
CA MET A 77 7.20 -12.05 -12.34
C MET A 77 8.31 -11.79 -13.39
N PRO A 78 8.09 -12.17 -14.66
CA PRO A 78 8.98 -11.76 -15.73
C PRO A 78 9.08 -10.23 -15.82
N ASP A 79 10.03 -9.75 -16.63
CA ASP A 79 10.37 -8.33 -16.72
C ASP A 79 9.10 -7.46 -16.83
N PRO A 80 8.89 -6.43 -15.99
CA PRO A 80 7.73 -5.55 -16.10
C PRO A 80 7.74 -4.73 -17.41
N ASP A 81 8.84 -4.72 -18.16
CA ASP A 81 8.93 -4.20 -19.53
C ASP A 81 8.57 -5.26 -20.60
N ASP A 82 8.33 -6.51 -20.21
CA ASP A 82 7.83 -7.56 -21.09
C ASP A 82 6.29 -7.48 -21.21
N PRO A 83 5.75 -7.18 -22.41
CA PRO A 83 4.34 -6.96 -22.64
C PRO A 83 3.47 -8.21 -22.40
N ASP A 84 4.04 -9.42 -22.41
CA ASP A 84 3.31 -10.67 -22.14
C ASP A 84 3.17 -10.95 -20.63
N THR A 85 3.92 -10.23 -19.79
CA THR A 85 3.94 -10.38 -18.33
C THR A 85 2.84 -9.61 -17.61
N LEU A 86 2.20 -8.66 -18.31
CA LEU A 86 1.12 -7.83 -17.78
C LEU A 86 -0.13 -8.68 -17.54
N ARG A 87 -0.15 -9.43 -16.43
CA ARG A 87 -1.34 -10.15 -15.98
C ARG A 87 -2.50 -9.16 -15.85
N GLU A 88 -3.58 -9.48 -16.56
CA GLU A 88 -4.94 -8.95 -16.39
C GLU A 88 -4.98 -7.44 -16.08
N GLY A 89 -4.52 -6.63 -17.03
CA GLY A 89 -4.74 -5.17 -17.02
C GLY A 89 -3.95 -4.38 -15.97
N THR A 90 -2.89 -4.96 -15.39
CA THR A 90 -1.97 -4.24 -14.50
C THR A 90 -0.82 -3.67 -15.32
N THR A 91 -0.55 -2.37 -15.21
CA THR A 91 0.55 -1.68 -15.91
C THR A 91 1.87 -1.77 -15.16
N THR A 92 2.98 -1.59 -15.88
CA THR A 92 4.33 -1.44 -15.31
C THR A 92 4.37 -0.38 -14.21
N SER A 93 3.76 0.79 -14.44
CA SER A 93 3.72 1.88 -13.48
C SER A 93 3.00 1.49 -12.18
N GLN A 94 1.87 0.77 -12.29
CA GLN A 94 1.14 0.27 -11.13
C GLN A 94 1.99 -0.74 -10.32
N LEU A 95 2.68 -1.67 -10.99
CA LEU A 95 3.58 -2.63 -10.31
C LEU A 95 4.72 -1.91 -9.58
N MET A 96 5.28 -0.86 -10.18
CA MET A 96 6.31 -0.04 -9.54
C MET A 96 5.75 0.70 -8.31
N VAL A 97 4.52 1.23 -8.38
CA VAL A 97 3.84 1.82 -7.21
C VAL A 97 3.70 0.80 -6.07
N LEU A 98 3.33 -0.45 -6.37
CA LEU A 98 3.25 -1.51 -5.36
C LEU A 98 4.62 -1.80 -4.72
N ARG A 99 5.68 -1.93 -5.53
CA ARG A 99 7.06 -2.14 -5.04
C ARG A 99 7.51 -1.01 -4.11
N ILE A 100 7.22 0.23 -4.49
CA ILE A 100 7.56 1.42 -3.71
C ILE A 100 6.77 1.45 -2.40
N ALA A 101 5.47 1.16 -2.43
CA ALA A 101 4.66 1.06 -1.21
C ALA A 101 5.24 0.03 -0.23
N GLY A 102 5.64 -1.15 -0.72
CA GLY A 102 6.25 -2.17 0.12
C GLY A 102 7.60 -1.76 0.72
N ALA A 103 8.45 -1.10 -0.05
CA ALA A 103 9.71 -0.60 0.46
C ALA A 103 9.54 0.52 1.50
N LEU A 104 8.54 1.39 1.34
CA LEU A 104 8.20 2.40 2.33
C LEU A 104 7.70 1.76 3.63
N ASP A 105 6.78 0.80 3.55
CA ASP A 105 6.19 0.16 4.74
C ASP A 105 7.20 -0.72 5.51
N PHE A 106 7.99 -1.53 4.80
CA PHE A 106 8.86 -2.53 5.41
C PHE A 106 10.25 -2.01 5.78
N ASN A 107 10.88 -1.19 4.92
CA ASN A 107 12.25 -0.70 5.12
C ASN A 107 12.33 0.77 5.54
N GLY A 108 11.27 1.55 5.30
CA GLY A 108 11.25 2.99 5.57
C GLY A 108 12.32 3.79 4.79
N CYS A 109 12.93 3.21 3.76
CA CYS A 109 14.08 3.78 3.07
C CYS A 109 13.75 4.18 1.62
N PRO A 110 13.28 5.42 1.38
CA PRO A 110 12.95 5.90 0.05
C PRO A 110 14.16 6.01 -0.89
N ALA A 111 15.40 6.10 -0.38
CA ALA A 111 16.59 6.21 -1.22
C ALA A 111 16.86 4.98 -2.09
N VAL A 112 16.46 3.79 -1.60
CA VAL A 112 16.58 2.53 -2.37
C VAL A 112 15.63 2.53 -3.58
N LEU A 113 14.63 3.43 -3.62
CA LEU A 113 13.57 3.46 -4.63
C LEU A 113 13.85 4.36 -5.84
N ALA A 114 14.91 5.17 -5.81
CA ALA A 114 15.19 6.14 -6.87
C ALA A 114 15.40 5.49 -8.25
N HIS A 115 15.87 4.25 -8.30
CA HIS A 115 16.07 3.50 -9.55
C HIS A 115 14.76 3.05 -10.21
N GLN A 116 13.63 3.06 -9.50
CA GLN A 116 12.32 2.63 -10.01
C GLN A 116 11.51 3.78 -10.63
N LEU A 117 11.95 5.03 -10.46
CA LEU A 117 11.25 6.20 -10.98
C LEU A 117 11.13 6.26 -12.52
N PRO A 118 12.11 5.84 -13.33
CA PRO A 118 12.00 5.93 -14.79
C PRO A 118 10.85 5.11 -15.43
N GLY A 119 10.34 4.09 -14.73
CA GLY A 119 9.23 3.24 -15.20
C GLY A 119 7.83 3.74 -14.85
N LEU A 120 7.72 4.91 -14.21
CA LEU A 120 6.45 5.47 -13.75
C LEU A 120 5.84 6.44 -14.78
N THR A 121 4.51 6.50 -14.83
CA THR A 121 3.80 7.61 -15.50
C THR A 121 4.09 8.92 -14.78
N GLU A 122 3.83 10.07 -15.42
CA GLU A 122 3.99 11.37 -14.77
C GLU A 122 3.12 11.50 -13.50
N HIS A 123 1.87 11.02 -13.58
CA HIS A 123 0.94 10.97 -12.46
C HIS A 123 1.49 10.14 -11.29
N ASP A 124 1.91 8.90 -11.57
CA ASP A 124 2.44 8.01 -10.54
C ASP A 124 3.78 8.50 -9.98
N THR A 125 4.61 9.13 -10.82
CA THR A 125 5.86 9.78 -10.39
C THR A 125 5.57 10.84 -9.35
N ARG A 126 4.59 11.72 -9.58
CA ARG A 126 4.21 12.76 -8.62
C ARG A 126 3.68 12.17 -7.32
N ARG A 127 2.85 11.12 -7.41
CA ARG A 127 2.35 10.39 -6.23
C ARG A 127 3.48 9.78 -5.42
N VAL A 128 4.39 9.06 -6.06
CA VAL A 128 5.56 8.44 -5.42
C VAL A 128 6.44 9.48 -4.74
N LEU A 129 6.78 10.58 -5.43
CA LEU A 129 7.59 11.65 -4.86
C LEU A 129 6.91 12.30 -3.64
N HIS A 130 5.59 12.49 -3.68
CA HIS A 130 4.82 12.96 -2.54
C HIS A 130 4.88 11.99 -1.36
N ALA A 131 4.71 10.68 -1.61
CA ALA A 131 4.80 9.65 -0.58
C ALA A 131 6.21 9.55 0.03
N MET A 132 7.26 9.68 -0.78
CA MET A 132 8.65 9.74 -0.30
C MET A 132 8.91 10.97 0.59
N ALA A 133 8.34 12.13 0.22
CA ALA A 133 8.42 13.32 1.06
C ALA A 133 7.63 13.17 2.37
N TRP A 134 6.48 12.50 2.32
CA TRP A 134 5.68 12.19 3.51
C TRP A 134 6.45 11.24 4.43
N SER A 135 6.97 10.13 3.93
CA SER A 135 7.72 9.19 4.77
C SER A 135 8.92 9.84 5.46
N ALA A 136 9.58 10.79 4.80
CA ALA A 136 10.75 11.49 5.35
C ALA A 136 10.41 12.53 6.44
N ARG A 137 9.32 13.31 6.30
CA ARG A 137 9.04 14.46 7.19
C ARG A 137 7.55 14.69 7.53
N GLY A 138 6.71 13.71 7.27
CA GLY A 138 5.28 13.76 7.53
C GLY A 138 4.45 14.40 6.40
N ARG A 139 3.14 14.15 6.45
CA ARG A 139 2.16 14.56 5.43
C ARG A 139 2.14 16.06 5.16
N SER A 140 2.17 16.87 6.21
CA SER A 140 2.10 18.33 6.09
C SER A 140 3.28 18.89 5.30
N TYR A 141 4.50 18.38 5.55
CA TYR A 141 5.68 18.75 4.78
C TYR A 141 5.52 18.36 3.30
N ALA A 142 5.09 17.13 3.01
CA ALA A 142 4.89 16.66 1.63
C ALA A 142 3.90 17.55 0.85
N GLN A 143 2.85 18.05 1.51
CA GLN A 143 1.88 18.98 0.91
C GLN A 143 2.51 20.33 0.55
N THR A 144 3.44 20.85 1.36
CA THR A 144 4.11 22.13 1.06
C THR A 144 4.96 22.09 -0.21
N LEU A 145 5.40 20.90 -0.64
CA LEU A 145 6.16 20.73 -1.87
C LEU A 145 5.30 20.90 -3.14
N GLY A 146 3.96 20.84 -3.03
CA GLY A 146 3.04 21.07 -4.15
C GLY A 146 3.16 20.07 -5.30
N VAL A 147 3.80 18.92 -5.07
CA VAL A 147 4.14 17.94 -6.12
C VAL A 147 2.90 17.38 -6.84
N LEU A 148 1.77 17.27 -6.14
CA LEU A 148 0.52 16.75 -6.69
C LEU A 148 -0.30 17.81 -7.46
N THR A 149 0.08 19.08 -7.35
CA THR A 149 -0.66 20.22 -7.96
C THR A 149 0.07 20.88 -9.12
N ALA A 150 1.34 20.53 -9.32
CA ALA A 150 2.13 20.92 -10.48
C ALA A 150 1.69 20.14 -11.73
#